data_AF-A0A522AHS1-F1
#
_entry.id   AF-A0A522AHS1-F1
#
_cell.length_a   1.000
_cell.length_b   1.000
_cell.length_c   1.000
_cell.angle_alpha   90.00
_cell.angle_beta   90.00
_cell.angle_gamma   90.00
#
_symmetry.space_group_name_H-M   'P 1'
#
loop_
_entity.id
_entity.type
_entity.pdbx_description
1 polymer ?
#
loop_
_entity_poly.entity_id
_entity_poly.type
_entity_poly.pdbx_seq_one_letter_code
_entity_poly.pdbx_strand_id
1 'polypeptide(L)'
;MRARVKRFGARLASQNRGETFSAPHFSISCRAVRHYCKAMRWRVILWVSLAANLVLAIGWSVNAHRNAARIAAVIEASNTVSPVIKTNVQIRRQFFAWHDIEASDYRIFIQNMREIQCPEQTIRDIIIADVNALYARRKATEVVLPEQQWWRSDPDTNLAVSASAKLNELDQERRTLLASLLGPGWETGDMLSLPRPSRAGIPLDGPVLGILPADVKLSVQEIALRGQDRVQNYLEAQRLAGKTADPAELVRLRQETRNELAHVLTPPQIEEFLLRYSQTANALRTELGQLKYFDASAEEFRELFRATDAIDLRLQALGNANDPQSQQQRQDLMQQRENALRQALGEDRYAEYESLRDPGYRDAYAMAQQAGRPDAAGALYEIKTESDQELAKLRATTNLTPAQLAVEAKRIELEQLKAVAQALGQALPEESAAAKKPEQPRTPSVVLNGNESLGFLARLYGVGPEELKAANPNVNFDKIRPGQVIQLPYGMLPPPPPITVRP
;
A
#
# COMPACT_ATOMS: atom_id res chain seq x y z
N MET A 1 22.53 -72.47 -5.64
CA MET A 1 21.96 -72.61 -4.27
C MET A 1 21.07 -71.40 -3.96
N ARG A 2 20.22 -71.54 -2.92
CA ARG A 2 19.31 -70.58 -2.26
C ARG A 2 19.75 -69.09 -2.22
N ALA A 3 18.89 -68.06 -2.04
CA ALA A 3 17.41 -67.91 -2.12
C ALA A 3 16.97 -66.45 -1.81
N ARG A 4 15.73 -66.07 -2.21
CA ARG A 4 14.89 -64.94 -1.65
C ARG A 4 15.45 -63.50 -1.85
N VAL A 5 14.70 -62.38 -1.82
CA VAL A 5 13.27 -61.97 -1.69
C VAL A 5 13.20 -60.52 -2.23
N LYS A 6 12.18 -59.95 -2.89
CA LYS A 6 10.81 -60.32 -3.32
C LYS A 6 10.47 -59.59 -4.66
N ARG A 7 9.26 -59.75 -5.18
CA ARG A 7 8.54 -58.77 -6.04
C ARG A 7 7.10 -58.67 -5.53
N PHE A 8 6.42 -57.54 -5.75
CA PHE A 8 5.03 -57.52 -6.20
C PHE A 8 4.72 -56.19 -6.88
N GLY A 9 3.98 -56.25 -7.98
CA GLY A 9 3.40 -55.10 -8.67
C GLY A 9 2.52 -55.60 -9.79
N ALA A 10 1.40 -54.91 -10.04
CA ALA A 10 0.65 -54.98 -11.30
C ALA A 10 -0.43 -53.87 -11.35
N ARG A 11 -0.11 -52.85 -12.14
CA ARG A 11 -1.01 -52.01 -12.94
C ARG A 11 -2.20 -52.80 -13.54
N LEU A 12 -3.41 -52.21 -13.57
CA LEU A 12 -4.28 -52.08 -14.76
C LEU A 12 -5.50 -51.17 -14.50
N ALA A 13 -6.28 -50.83 -15.55
CA ALA A 13 -6.98 -49.54 -15.66
C ALA A 13 -8.46 -49.60 -16.10
N SER A 14 -9.10 -48.41 -16.10
CA SER A 14 -10.44 -48.05 -16.63
C SER A 14 -11.62 -48.50 -15.74
N GLN A 15 -12.74 -47.78 -15.55
CA GLN A 15 -13.60 -47.09 -16.53
C GLN A 15 -14.74 -46.28 -15.84
N ASN A 16 -15.02 -45.05 -16.34
CA ASN A 16 -16.28 -44.27 -16.28
C ASN A 16 -16.95 -43.77 -14.96
N ARG A 17 -17.19 -42.44 -14.94
CA ARG A 17 -18.45 -41.67 -14.65
C ARG A 17 -19.19 -41.94 -13.33
N GLY A 18 -19.69 -40.95 -12.60
CA GLY A 18 -19.97 -39.55 -12.96
C GLY A 18 -21.40 -39.21 -12.56
N GLU A 19 -21.57 -38.52 -11.43
CA GLU A 19 -22.88 -38.20 -10.86
C GLU A 19 -23.29 -36.75 -11.14
N THR A 20 -24.42 -36.55 -11.84
CA THR A 20 -25.13 -35.26 -11.84
C THR A 20 -26.65 -35.43 -12.02
N PHE A 21 -27.37 -34.93 -11.03
CA PHE A 21 -28.58 -34.09 -11.10
C PHE A 21 -29.97 -34.58 -11.59
N SER A 22 -30.93 -34.07 -10.81
CA SER A 22 -32.27 -33.56 -11.17
C SER A 22 -33.51 -34.46 -11.13
N ALA A 23 -34.59 -33.82 -10.65
CA ALA A 23 -35.94 -34.36 -10.44
C ALA A 23 -36.73 -34.50 -11.76
N PRO A 24 -37.96 -35.07 -11.72
CA PRO A 24 -39.10 -34.18 -11.44
C PRO A 24 -40.29 -34.81 -10.68
N HIS A 25 -41.23 -33.91 -10.34
CA HIS A 25 -42.61 -34.12 -9.91
C HIS A 25 -43.35 -35.33 -10.51
N PHE A 26 -44.29 -35.90 -9.74
CA PHE A 26 -45.46 -36.56 -10.33
C PHE A 26 -46.75 -36.29 -9.54
N SER A 27 -47.84 -36.11 -10.29
CA SER A 27 -49.15 -35.69 -9.79
C SER A 27 -50.14 -36.85 -9.61
N ILE A 28 -51.02 -36.68 -8.61
CA ILE A 28 -52.38 -37.21 -8.43
C ILE A 28 -52.97 -37.95 -9.65
N SER A 29 -53.39 -39.22 -9.49
CA SER A 29 -54.79 -39.70 -9.66
C SER A 29 -54.95 -41.23 -9.69
N CYS A 30 -56.21 -41.71 -9.60
CA CYS A 30 -56.72 -43.10 -9.55
C CYS A 30 -56.43 -43.90 -8.25
N ARG A 31 -57.40 -44.24 -7.37
CA ARG A 31 -58.69 -44.99 -7.52
C ARG A 31 -58.41 -46.49 -7.76
N ALA A 32 -58.85 -47.49 -6.99
CA ALA A 32 -59.77 -47.61 -5.83
C ALA A 32 -59.17 -48.63 -4.79
N VAL A 33 -59.76 -49.12 -3.68
CA VAL A 33 -61.09 -49.73 -3.39
C VAL A 33 -61.40 -49.64 -1.87
N ARG A 34 -62.66 -49.87 -1.50
CA ARG A 34 -63.31 -49.69 -0.18
C ARG A 34 -62.89 -50.68 0.93
N HIS A 35 -62.97 -50.16 2.17
CA HIS A 35 -63.45 -50.75 3.45
C HIS A 35 -63.12 -52.20 3.87
N TYR A 36 -62.72 -52.37 5.13
CA TYR A 36 -63.44 -53.21 6.11
C TYR A 36 -63.15 -52.79 7.58
N CYS A 37 -64.12 -52.99 8.47
CA CYS A 37 -64.11 -52.48 9.86
C CYS A 37 -63.12 -53.17 10.82
N LYS A 38 -62.56 -52.41 11.79
CA LYS A 38 -61.99 -52.98 13.03
C LYS A 38 -61.96 -52.02 14.25
N ALA A 39 -63.04 -51.28 14.45
CA ALA A 39 -63.20 -50.33 15.56
C ALA A 39 -63.50 -51.01 16.92
N MET A 40 -62.56 -51.78 17.48
CA MET A 40 -62.68 -52.23 18.89
C MET A 40 -61.38 -52.59 19.66
N ARG A 41 -60.17 -52.41 19.10
CA ARG A 41 -58.91 -52.84 19.78
C ARG A 41 -58.10 -51.73 20.47
N TRP A 42 -58.31 -50.46 20.12
CA TRP A 42 -57.59 -49.30 20.68
C TRP A 42 -57.81 -49.11 22.19
N ARG A 43 -59.06 -49.21 22.67
CA ARG A 43 -59.42 -48.93 24.08
C ARG A 43 -58.75 -49.92 25.05
N VAL A 44 -58.63 -51.19 24.66
CA VAL A 44 -58.00 -52.23 25.49
C VAL A 44 -56.48 -52.00 25.60
N ILE A 45 -55.82 -51.63 24.49
CA ILE A 45 -54.38 -51.32 24.48
C ILE A 45 -54.08 -50.09 25.37
N LEU A 46 -54.95 -49.08 25.32
CA LEU A 46 -54.84 -47.91 26.20
C LEU A 46 -54.94 -48.27 27.69
N TRP A 47 -55.93 -49.07 28.09
CA TRP A 47 -56.09 -49.48 29.49
C TRP A 47 -54.94 -50.35 29.99
N VAL A 48 -54.40 -51.25 29.16
CA VAL A 48 -53.22 -52.06 29.50
C VAL A 48 -51.97 -51.18 29.66
N SER A 49 -51.78 -50.20 28.77
CA SER A 49 -50.68 -49.23 28.89
C SER A 49 -50.80 -48.35 30.14
N LEU A 50 -52.01 -47.89 30.46
CA LEU A 50 -52.28 -47.11 31.67
C LEU A 50 -51.97 -47.92 32.94
N ALA A 51 -52.42 -49.17 33.00
CA ALA A 51 -52.16 -50.06 34.13
C ALA A 51 -50.66 -50.37 34.30
N ALA A 52 -49.94 -50.62 33.19
CA ALA A 52 -48.49 -50.86 33.23
C ALA A 52 -47.71 -49.64 33.76
N ASN A 53 -48.07 -48.43 33.33
CA ASN A 53 -47.47 -47.20 33.83
C ASN A 53 -47.82 -46.93 35.31
N LEU A 54 -49.04 -47.26 35.75
CA LEU A 54 -49.42 -47.16 37.16
C LEU A 54 -48.58 -48.09 38.06
N VAL A 55 -48.39 -49.35 37.63
CA VAL A 55 -47.54 -50.32 38.34
C VAL A 55 -46.08 -49.87 38.39
N LEU A 56 -45.55 -49.29 37.30
CA LEU A 56 -44.22 -48.69 37.28
C LEU A 56 -44.10 -47.49 38.23
N ALA A 57 -45.09 -46.60 38.28
CA ALA A 57 -45.11 -45.45 39.19
C ALA A 57 -45.18 -45.88 40.67
N ILE A 58 -46.00 -46.88 40.99
CA ILE A 58 -46.08 -47.46 42.35
C ILE A 58 -44.75 -48.14 42.72
N GLY A 59 -44.19 -48.95 41.81
CA GLY A 59 -42.89 -49.60 42.01
C GLY A 59 -41.74 -48.60 42.22
N TRP A 60 -41.72 -47.52 41.44
CA TRP A 60 -40.76 -46.43 41.58
C TRP A 60 -40.93 -45.69 42.91
N SER A 61 -42.16 -45.37 43.32
CA SER A 61 -42.44 -44.74 44.61
C SER A 61 -42.00 -45.61 45.79
N VAL A 62 -42.32 -46.90 45.79
CA VAL A 62 -41.88 -47.86 46.82
C VAL A 62 -40.36 -48.00 46.84
N ASN A 63 -39.70 -48.03 45.68
CA ASN A 63 -38.24 -48.09 45.60
C ASN A 63 -37.59 -46.79 46.10
N ALA A 64 -38.15 -45.63 45.78
CA ALA A 64 -37.72 -44.33 46.27
C ALA A 64 -37.86 -44.23 47.80
N HIS A 65 -38.98 -44.68 48.37
CA HIS A 65 -39.18 -44.73 49.83
C HIS A 65 -38.21 -45.70 50.52
N ARG A 66 -37.93 -46.88 49.93
CA ARG A 66 -36.93 -47.82 50.47
C ARG A 66 -35.50 -47.28 50.36
N ASN A 67 -35.17 -46.54 49.31
CA ASN A 67 -33.88 -45.86 49.20
C ASN A 67 -33.76 -44.68 50.18
N ALA A 68 -34.81 -43.87 50.35
CA ALA A 68 -34.84 -42.82 51.36
C ALA A 68 -34.67 -43.38 52.78
N ALA A 69 -35.36 -44.47 53.11
CA ALA A 69 -35.21 -45.16 54.40
C ALA A 69 -33.80 -45.78 54.59
N ARG A 70 -33.18 -46.31 53.52
CA ARG A 70 -31.77 -46.77 53.57
C ARG A 70 -30.79 -45.63 53.77
N ILE A 71 -30.99 -44.49 53.10
CA ILE A 71 -30.14 -43.30 53.26
C ILE A 71 -30.30 -42.73 54.68
N ALA A 72 -31.52 -42.64 55.20
CA ALA A 72 -31.79 -42.25 56.59
C ALA A 72 -31.09 -43.18 57.60
N ALA A 73 -31.21 -44.50 57.42
CA ALA A 73 -30.55 -45.48 58.29
C ALA A 73 -29.01 -45.42 58.22
N VAL A 74 -28.43 -45.10 57.05
CA VAL A 74 -26.98 -44.85 56.91
C VAL A 74 -26.56 -43.55 57.60
N ILE A 75 -27.39 -42.51 57.55
CA ILE A 75 -27.14 -41.24 58.25
C ILE A 75 -27.24 -41.43 59.77
N GLU A 76 -28.23 -42.17 60.29
CA GLU A 76 -28.32 -42.50 61.71
C GLU A 76 -27.15 -43.37 62.18
N ALA A 77 -26.76 -44.39 61.40
CA ALA A 77 -25.59 -45.23 61.70
C ALA A 77 -24.25 -44.48 61.62
N SER A 78 -24.22 -43.27 61.04
CA SER A 78 -23.01 -42.43 60.97
C SER A 78 -22.77 -41.57 62.22
N ASN A 79 -23.74 -41.48 63.13
CA ASN A 79 -23.68 -40.58 64.29
C ASN A 79 -23.18 -41.23 65.61
N THR A 80 -22.70 -42.48 65.58
CA THR A 80 -22.13 -43.13 66.76
C THR A 80 -20.66 -42.78 66.99
N VAL A 81 -20.43 -41.74 67.79
CA VAL A 81 -19.23 -41.49 68.62
C VAL A 81 -17.87 -41.53 67.89
N SER A 82 -17.51 -40.39 67.28
CA SER A 82 -16.11 -39.98 67.16
C SER A 82 -15.73 -39.08 68.35
N PRO A 83 -14.54 -39.23 68.98
CA PRO A 83 -14.12 -38.31 70.02
C PRO A 83 -13.93 -36.91 69.44
N VAL A 84 -14.58 -35.91 70.05
CA VAL A 84 -14.48 -34.51 69.61
C VAL A 84 -13.10 -33.96 69.96
N ILE A 85 -12.13 -34.16 69.07
CA ILE A 85 -10.93 -33.32 69.04
C ILE A 85 -11.40 -31.92 68.66
N LYS A 86 -11.53 -31.04 69.65
CA LYS A 86 -11.74 -29.60 69.42
C LYS A 86 -10.46 -28.98 68.87
N THR A 87 -10.11 -29.28 67.62
CA THR A 87 -9.21 -28.41 66.87
C THR A 87 -9.89 -27.06 66.75
N ASN A 88 -9.33 -26.05 67.43
CA ASN A 88 -9.78 -24.68 67.33
C ASN A 88 -9.31 -24.11 65.98
N VAL A 89 -9.96 -24.57 64.89
CA VAL A 89 -9.69 -24.11 63.54
C VAL A 89 -10.22 -22.70 63.42
N GLN A 90 -9.40 -21.73 63.84
CA GLN A 90 -9.58 -20.34 63.46
C GLN A 90 -9.39 -20.26 61.94
N ILE A 91 -10.49 -20.36 61.20
CA ILE A 91 -10.51 -19.98 59.79
C ILE A 91 -10.33 -18.46 59.73
N ARG A 92 -9.09 -18.00 59.86
CA ARG A 92 -8.68 -16.68 59.39
C ARG A 92 -8.83 -16.70 57.87
N ARG A 93 -10.04 -16.42 57.39
CA ARG A 93 -10.21 -15.93 56.03
C ARG A 93 -9.50 -14.59 55.97
N GLN A 94 -8.23 -14.60 55.62
CA GLN A 94 -7.58 -13.41 55.08
C GLN A 94 -8.37 -13.10 53.81
N PHE A 95 -9.21 -12.07 53.89
CA PHE A 95 -9.94 -11.56 52.74
C PHE A 95 -8.91 -10.92 51.84
N PHE A 96 -8.47 -11.66 50.84
CA PHE A 96 -7.68 -11.14 49.74
C PHE A 96 -8.52 -10.08 49.02
N ALA A 97 -8.07 -8.82 49.01
CA ALA A 97 -8.57 -7.79 48.12
C ALA A 97 -7.50 -7.45 47.08
N TRP A 98 -7.90 -7.31 45.80
CA TRP A 98 -6.96 -6.97 44.73
C TRP A 98 -6.22 -5.64 44.97
N HIS A 99 -6.88 -4.70 45.66
CA HIS A 99 -6.30 -3.41 46.06
C HIS A 99 -5.13 -3.54 47.04
N ASP A 100 -5.03 -4.63 47.81
CA ASP A 100 -3.90 -4.87 48.72
C ASP A 100 -2.59 -5.19 47.96
N ILE A 101 -2.71 -5.48 46.65
CA ILE A 101 -1.59 -5.83 45.77
C ILE A 101 -1.35 -4.73 44.74
N GLU A 102 -2.40 -4.24 44.11
CA GLU A 102 -2.36 -3.22 43.05
C GLU A 102 -1.67 -1.93 43.53
N ALA A 103 -0.55 -1.59 42.91
CA ALA A 103 0.22 -0.38 43.20
C ALA A 103 0.66 0.29 41.89
N SER A 104 0.69 1.62 41.89
CA SER A 104 1.10 2.41 40.72
C SER A 104 2.60 2.35 40.41
N ASP A 105 3.45 2.02 41.40
CA ASP A 105 4.84 1.66 41.16
C ASP A 105 4.97 0.15 40.94
N TYR A 106 5.42 -0.23 39.74
CA TYR A 106 5.63 -1.63 39.36
C TYR A 106 6.55 -2.40 40.33
N ARG A 107 7.50 -1.75 41.01
CA ARG A 107 8.37 -2.43 42.00
C ARG A 107 7.59 -2.84 43.24
N ILE A 108 6.70 -1.98 43.72
CA ILE A 108 5.80 -2.27 44.84
C ILE A 108 4.79 -3.35 44.41
N PHE A 109 4.20 -3.24 43.22
CA PHE A 109 3.28 -4.24 42.68
C PHE A 109 3.94 -5.64 42.57
N ILE A 110 5.18 -5.71 42.07
CA ILE A 110 5.97 -6.96 42.01
C ILE A 110 6.26 -7.49 43.43
N GLN A 111 6.62 -6.63 44.39
CA GLN A 111 6.86 -7.04 45.77
C GLN A 111 5.60 -7.63 46.40
N ASN A 112 4.45 -6.93 46.31
CA ASN A 112 3.17 -7.39 46.84
C ASN A 112 2.77 -8.75 46.23
N MET A 113 2.99 -8.94 44.92
CA MET A 113 2.77 -10.24 44.27
C MET A 113 3.72 -11.35 44.77
N ARG A 114 4.96 -11.03 45.16
CA ARG A 114 5.88 -11.99 45.77
C ARG A 114 5.49 -12.34 47.20
N GLU A 115 4.99 -11.37 47.98
CA GLU A 115 4.55 -11.58 49.36
C GLU A 115 3.37 -12.56 49.46
N ILE A 116 2.47 -12.58 48.46
CA ILE A 116 1.40 -13.59 48.35
C ILE A 116 1.83 -14.91 47.68
N GLN A 117 3.14 -15.10 47.44
CA GLN A 117 3.70 -16.31 46.80
C GLN A 117 3.23 -16.56 45.35
N CYS A 118 2.96 -15.50 44.58
CA CYS A 118 2.67 -15.62 43.15
C CYS A 118 3.90 -16.20 42.40
N PRO A 119 3.73 -17.18 41.47
CA PRO A 119 4.85 -17.72 40.70
C PRO A 119 5.56 -16.64 39.86
N GLU A 120 6.90 -16.62 39.86
CA GLU A 120 7.69 -15.60 39.15
C GLU A 120 7.38 -15.51 37.64
N GLN A 121 6.97 -16.61 37.00
CA GLN A 121 6.51 -16.57 35.60
C GLN A 121 5.19 -15.80 35.47
N THR A 122 4.23 -16.03 36.36
CA THR A 122 2.95 -15.30 36.38
C THR A 122 3.17 -13.81 36.68
N ILE A 123 4.09 -13.47 37.59
CA ILE A 123 4.50 -12.08 37.84
C ILE A 123 5.07 -11.45 36.56
N ARG A 124 6.01 -12.14 35.89
CA ARG A 124 6.59 -11.71 34.62
C ARG A 124 5.52 -11.47 33.56
N ASP A 125 4.60 -12.42 33.37
CA ASP A 125 3.54 -12.34 32.37
C ASP A 125 2.60 -11.14 32.61
N ILE A 126 2.17 -10.93 33.86
CA ILE A 126 1.33 -9.79 34.26
C ILE A 126 2.04 -8.47 33.98
N ILE A 127 3.32 -8.33 34.37
CA ILE A 127 4.09 -7.10 34.18
C ILE A 127 4.36 -6.84 32.69
N ILE A 128 4.68 -7.87 31.90
CA ILE A 128 4.85 -7.72 30.45
C ILE A 128 3.53 -7.29 29.80
N ALA A 129 2.40 -7.90 30.18
CA ALA A 129 1.09 -7.56 29.64
C ALA A 129 0.68 -6.11 29.95
N ASP A 130 0.79 -5.68 31.21
CA ASP A 130 0.37 -4.33 31.61
C ASP A 130 1.31 -3.23 31.08
N VAL A 131 2.64 -3.43 31.11
CA VAL A 131 3.57 -2.49 30.50
C VAL A 131 3.35 -2.42 28.98
N ASN A 132 3.06 -3.54 28.30
CA ASN A 132 2.69 -3.48 26.89
C ASN A 132 1.36 -2.72 26.66
N ALA A 133 0.38 -2.85 27.55
CA ALA A 133 -0.88 -2.10 27.49
C ALA A 133 -0.71 -0.60 27.81
N LEU A 134 0.21 -0.24 28.71
CA LEU A 134 0.62 1.14 28.98
C LEU A 134 1.24 1.77 27.72
N TYR A 135 2.23 1.11 27.11
CA TYR A 135 2.90 1.63 25.92
C TYR A 135 2.04 1.56 24.66
N ALA A 136 1.07 0.64 24.57
CA ALA A 136 0.05 0.65 23.51
C ALA A 136 -0.84 1.91 23.61
N ARG A 137 -1.28 2.27 24.82
CA ARG A 137 -2.02 3.52 25.08
C ARG A 137 -1.17 4.75 24.74
N ARG A 138 0.09 4.80 25.22
CA ARG A 138 1.03 5.89 24.89
C ARG A 138 1.25 6.03 23.39
N LYS A 139 1.54 4.95 22.65
CA LYS A 139 1.67 4.98 21.18
C LYS A 139 0.42 5.54 20.50
N ALA A 140 -0.77 5.12 20.93
CA ALA A 140 -2.03 5.61 20.37
C ALA A 140 -2.34 7.09 20.68
N THR A 141 -1.67 7.72 21.65
CA THR A 141 -1.88 9.13 22.05
C THR A 141 -0.73 10.05 21.64
N GLU A 142 0.53 9.58 21.70
CA GLU A 142 1.74 10.36 21.45
C GLU A 142 2.24 10.28 19.99
N VAL A 143 1.76 9.31 19.19
CA VAL A 143 2.21 9.12 17.79
C VAL A 143 1.09 9.48 16.82
N VAL A 144 1.30 10.55 16.05
CA VAL A 144 0.52 10.85 14.85
C VAL A 144 1.03 9.94 13.73
N LEU A 145 0.30 8.86 13.44
CA LEU A 145 0.66 7.92 12.38
C LEU A 145 0.35 8.53 11.00
N PRO A 146 1.18 8.31 9.97
CA PRO A 146 0.85 8.78 8.62
C PRO A 146 -0.41 8.13 8.05
N GLU A 147 -0.79 6.95 8.55
CA GLU A 147 -2.05 6.26 8.28
C GLU A 147 -3.29 7.11 8.65
N GLN A 148 -3.14 8.12 9.51
CA GLN A 148 -4.19 9.10 9.83
C GLN A 148 -4.43 10.10 8.70
N GLN A 149 -3.48 10.30 7.78
CA GLN A 149 -3.67 11.04 6.52
C GLN A 149 -4.36 10.16 5.48
N TRP A 150 -5.46 9.51 5.86
CA TRP A 150 -6.15 8.46 5.08
C TRP A 150 -6.75 8.93 3.74
N TRP A 151 -6.68 10.23 3.43
CA TRP A 151 -7.08 10.81 2.13
C TRP A 151 -5.90 10.95 1.15
N ARG A 152 -4.65 10.87 1.63
CA ARG A 152 -3.45 10.93 0.79
C ARG A 152 -3.02 9.54 0.32
N SER A 153 -2.42 9.50 -0.88
CA SER A 153 -1.87 8.27 -1.44
C SER A 153 -0.46 7.99 -0.93
N ASP A 154 0.39 9.02 -0.93
CA ASP A 154 1.71 9.00 -0.30
C ASP A 154 1.63 9.73 1.05
N PRO A 155 2.05 9.10 2.16
CA PRO A 155 2.15 9.77 3.45
C PRO A 155 3.20 10.88 3.41
N ASP A 156 2.97 11.97 4.15
CA ASP A 156 3.99 13.01 4.34
C ASP A 156 5.28 12.36 4.89
N THR A 157 6.38 12.50 4.15
CA THR A 157 7.66 11.85 4.47
C THR A 157 8.26 12.36 5.77
N ASN A 158 8.05 13.65 6.11
CA ASN A 158 8.50 14.22 7.38
C ASN A 158 7.67 13.68 8.55
N LEU A 159 6.35 13.55 8.35
CA LEU A 159 5.47 12.91 9.32
C LEU A 159 5.88 11.45 9.54
N ALA A 160 6.09 10.69 8.47
CA ALA A 160 6.54 9.29 8.54
C ALA A 160 7.87 9.12 9.28
N VAL A 161 8.85 9.98 9.01
CA VAL A 161 10.13 10.01 9.74
C VAL A 161 9.89 10.31 11.23
N SER A 162 9.15 11.36 11.57
CA SER A 162 8.87 11.74 12.97
C SER A 162 8.10 10.65 13.74
N ALA A 163 7.10 10.03 13.12
CA ALA A 163 6.32 8.94 13.69
C ALA A 163 7.19 7.70 13.93
N SER A 164 8.06 7.34 12.97
CA SER A 164 9.01 6.23 13.12
C SER A 164 10.01 6.48 14.26
N ALA A 165 10.50 7.72 14.41
CA ALA A 165 11.39 8.10 15.49
C ALA A 165 10.71 7.97 16.85
N LYS A 166 9.48 8.50 17.01
CA LYS A 166 8.73 8.42 18.27
C LYS A 166 8.29 6.99 18.61
N LEU A 167 7.96 6.15 17.63
CA LEU A 167 7.70 4.73 17.85
C LEU A 167 8.94 3.99 18.39
N ASN A 168 10.12 4.27 17.81
CA ASN A 168 11.39 3.70 18.26
C ASN A 168 11.76 4.16 19.68
N GLU A 169 11.57 5.45 19.99
CA GLU A 169 11.74 6.02 21.34
C GLU A 169 10.86 5.29 22.36
N LEU A 170 9.55 5.19 22.09
CA LEU A 170 8.60 4.50 22.98
C LEU A 170 8.92 3.00 23.14
N ASP A 171 9.43 2.32 22.12
CA ASP A 171 9.86 0.92 22.25
C ASP A 171 11.19 0.77 23.01
N GLN A 172 12.10 1.74 22.93
CA GLN A 172 13.31 1.77 23.76
C GLN A 172 12.98 2.03 25.23
N GLU A 173 12.09 3.00 25.52
CA GLU A 173 11.59 3.25 26.88
C GLU A 173 10.90 2.00 27.46
N ARG A 174 10.01 1.37 26.69
CA ARG A 174 9.32 0.11 27.06
C ARG A 174 10.30 -1.01 27.38
N ARG A 175 11.30 -1.24 26.52
CA ARG A 175 12.35 -2.25 26.71
C ARG A 175 13.21 -1.96 27.94
N THR A 176 13.56 -0.71 28.16
CA THR A 176 14.36 -0.25 29.31
C THR A 176 13.60 -0.43 30.61
N LEU A 177 12.31 -0.07 30.65
CA LEU A 177 11.44 -0.30 31.80
C LEU A 177 11.34 -1.80 32.12
N LEU A 178 11.02 -2.64 31.14
CA LEU A 178 10.92 -4.09 31.34
C LEU A 178 12.26 -4.71 31.80
N ALA A 179 13.38 -4.29 31.23
CA ALA A 179 14.71 -4.73 31.68
C ALA A 179 15.03 -4.28 33.12
N SER A 180 14.56 -3.10 33.53
CA SER A 180 14.74 -2.59 34.90
C SER A 180 13.85 -3.30 35.95
N LEU A 181 12.71 -3.87 35.53
CA LEU A 181 11.76 -4.56 36.40
C LEU A 181 12.00 -6.07 36.48
N LEU A 182 12.37 -6.69 35.36
CA LEU A 182 12.43 -8.15 35.18
C LEU A 182 13.85 -8.68 34.91
N GLY A 183 14.83 -7.77 34.77
CA GLY A 183 16.23 -8.10 34.49
C GLY A 183 16.58 -8.22 32.99
N PRO A 184 17.87 -8.35 32.66
CA PRO A 184 18.31 -8.64 31.30
C PRO A 184 17.79 -10.01 30.86
N GLY A 185 17.38 -10.13 29.59
CA GLY A 185 16.82 -11.38 29.07
C GLY A 185 15.36 -11.64 29.47
N TRP A 186 14.60 -10.62 29.88
CA TRP A 186 13.14 -10.74 30.04
C TRP A 186 12.43 -11.20 28.74
N GLU A 187 13.02 -10.89 27.57
CA GLU A 187 12.55 -11.34 26.24
C GLU A 187 12.76 -12.87 26.00
N THR A 188 13.59 -13.54 26.81
CA THR A 188 13.94 -14.98 26.68
C THR A 188 13.17 -15.92 27.62
N GLY A 189 12.23 -15.39 28.41
CA GLY A 189 11.27 -16.25 29.13
C GLY A 189 10.41 -17.04 28.14
N ASP A 190 9.88 -18.18 28.59
CA ASP A 190 8.93 -19.00 27.81
C ASP A 190 7.66 -18.18 27.58
N MET A 191 7.67 -17.39 26.50
CA MET A 191 6.59 -16.47 26.17
C MET A 191 5.32 -17.31 26.06
N LEU A 192 4.33 -16.99 26.91
CA LEU A 192 2.96 -17.33 26.62
C LEU A 192 2.71 -16.97 25.16
N SER A 193 2.58 -18.02 24.34
CA SER A 193 2.06 -17.93 22.98
C SER A 193 0.56 -17.69 23.10
N LEU A 194 0.18 -16.58 23.76
CA LEU A 194 -1.00 -15.81 23.40
C LEU A 194 -0.95 -15.76 21.88
N PRO A 195 -1.92 -16.36 21.16
CA PRO A 195 -1.90 -16.35 19.72
C PRO A 195 -1.99 -14.89 19.32
N ARG A 196 -0.85 -14.27 18.98
CA ARG A 196 -0.81 -12.96 18.35
C ARG A 196 -1.69 -13.15 17.12
N PRO A 197 -2.84 -12.46 17.02
CA PRO A 197 -3.83 -12.79 16.01
C PRO A 197 -3.12 -12.82 14.65
N SER A 198 -3.26 -13.94 13.93
CA SER A 198 -2.41 -14.27 12.78
C SER A 198 -2.49 -13.21 11.67
N ARG A 199 -3.55 -12.39 11.71
CA ARG A 199 -3.62 -11.06 11.11
C ARG A 199 -3.61 -9.98 12.19
N ALA A 200 -2.86 -8.91 11.95
CA ALA A 200 -3.13 -7.65 12.62
C ALA A 200 -4.57 -7.19 12.33
N GLY A 201 -5.29 -6.76 13.36
CA GLY A 201 -6.63 -6.18 13.20
C GLY A 201 -6.55 -4.86 12.44
N ILE A 202 -7.64 -4.48 11.76
CA ILE A 202 -7.75 -3.15 11.14
C ILE A 202 -7.70 -2.10 12.25
N PRO A 203 -6.83 -1.06 12.16
CA PRO A 203 -6.83 0.04 13.12
C PRO A 203 -8.20 0.71 13.11
N LEU A 204 -8.75 1.02 14.29
CA LEU A 204 -10.01 1.76 14.45
C LEU A 204 -9.72 2.97 15.34
N ASP A 205 -9.20 4.00 14.67
CA ASP A 205 -8.57 5.20 15.24
C ASP A 205 -9.24 6.50 14.74
N GLY A 206 -8.66 7.65 15.08
CA GLY A 206 -9.23 8.97 14.75
C GLY A 206 -10.52 9.31 15.51
N PRO A 207 -11.13 10.47 15.22
CA PRO A 207 -12.24 11.02 16.02
C PRO A 207 -13.57 10.25 15.90
N VAL A 208 -13.76 9.46 14.85
CA VAL A 208 -15.03 8.74 14.59
C VAL A 208 -14.92 7.25 14.92
N LEU A 209 -13.89 6.55 14.44
CA LEU A 209 -13.70 5.11 14.71
C LEU A 209 -12.96 4.87 16.04
N GLY A 210 -12.10 5.80 16.46
CA GLY A 210 -11.35 5.74 17.72
C GLY A 210 -12.23 5.76 18.97
N ILE A 211 -13.38 6.44 18.92
CA ILE A 211 -14.32 6.56 20.04
C ILE A 211 -15.36 5.43 20.14
N LEU A 212 -15.35 4.46 19.20
CA LEU A 212 -16.31 3.36 19.20
C LEU A 212 -16.20 2.51 20.49
N PRO A 213 -17.34 2.02 21.05
CA PRO A 213 -17.34 1.03 22.12
C PRO A 213 -16.53 -0.23 21.77
N ALA A 214 -15.96 -0.90 22.78
CA ALA A 214 -15.04 -2.02 22.56
C ALA A 214 -15.70 -3.23 21.86
N ASP A 215 -16.95 -3.53 22.22
CA ASP A 215 -17.81 -4.54 21.59
C ASP A 215 -18.15 -4.20 20.13
N VAL A 216 -18.39 -2.93 19.83
CA VAL A 216 -18.61 -2.42 18.47
C VAL A 216 -17.31 -2.54 17.65
N LYS A 217 -16.15 -2.16 18.22
CA LYS A 217 -14.84 -2.33 17.55
C LYS A 217 -14.54 -3.79 17.22
N LEU A 218 -14.78 -4.71 18.16
CA LEU A 218 -14.61 -6.15 17.93
C LEU A 218 -15.52 -6.65 16.81
N SER A 219 -16.79 -6.25 16.83
CA SER A 219 -17.76 -6.62 15.79
C SER A 219 -17.38 -6.10 14.40
N VAL A 220 -16.91 -4.85 14.30
CA VAL A 220 -16.40 -4.25 13.05
C VAL A 220 -15.16 -4.98 12.54
N GLN A 221 -14.21 -5.31 13.43
CA GLN A 221 -13.02 -6.06 13.07
C GLN A 221 -13.36 -7.48 12.57
N GLU A 222 -14.29 -8.18 13.23
CA GLU A 222 -14.71 -9.52 12.80
C GLU A 222 -15.42 -9.49 11.44
N ILE A 223 -16.37 -8.56 11.23
CA ILE A 223 -17.06 -8.38 9.94
C ILE A 223 -16.06 -8.08 8.83
N ALA A 224 -15.10 -7.18 9.07
CA ALA A 224 -14.13 -6.79 8.06
C ALA A 224 -13.15 -7.94 7.73
N LEU A 225 -12.69 -8.71 8.72
CA LEU A 225 -11.88 -9.91 8.51
C LEU A 225 -12.65 -10.97 7.70
N ARG A 226 -13.90 -11.26 8.08
CA ARG A 226 -14.78 -12.20 7.38
C ARG A 226 -15.03 -11.75 5.92
N GLY A 227 -15.22 -10.46 5.70
CA GLY A 227 -15.34 -9.87 4.37
C GLY A 227 -14.08 -10.02 3.51
N GLN A 228 -12.90 -9.81 4.10
CA GLN A 228 -11.62 -10.10 3.43
C GLN A 228 -11.49 -11.57 3.08
N ASP A 229 -11.83 -12.47 3.99
CA ASP A 229 -11.73 -13.93 3.79
C ASP A 229 -12.70 -14.43 2.71
N ARG A 230 -13.94 -13.92 2.65
CA ARG A 230 -14.86 -14.19 1.53
C ARG A 230 -14.22 -13.85 0.18
N VAL A 231 -13.60 -12.68 0.06
CA VAL A 231 -12.94 -12.23 -1.18
C VAL A 231 -11.69 -13.06 -1.49
N GLN A 232 -10.83 -13.33 -0.51
CA GLN A 232 -9.60 -14.11 -0.72
C GLN A 232 -9.91 -15.57 -1.09
N ASN A 233 -10.84 -16.21 -0.40
CA ASN A 233 -11.26 -17.58 -0.70
C ASN A 233 -11.87 -17.70 -2.10
N TYR A 234 -12.64 -16.69 -2.53
CA TYR A 234 -13.17 -16.61 -3.90
C TYR A 234 -12.05 -16.46 -4.94
N LEU A 235 -11.11 -15.53 -4.74
CA LEU A 235 -9.97 -15.31 -5.63
C LEU A 235 -9.07 -16.56 -5.73
N GLU A 236 -8.80 -17.22 -4.60
CA GLU A 236 -8.04 -18.46 -4.58
C GLU A 236 -8.77 -19.61 -5.26
N ALA A 237 -10.08 -19.78 -5.05
CA ALA A 237 -10.87 -20.80 -5.74
C ALA A 237 -10.85 -20.61 -7.26
N GLN A 238 -10.97 -19.37 -7.76
CA GLN A 238 -10.85 -19.07 -9.19
C GLN A 238 -9.44 -19.35 -9.71
N ARG A 239 -8.39 -18.96 -8.97
CA ARG A 239 -6.98 -19.24 -9.30
C ARG A 239 -6.71 -20.74 -9.40
N LEU A 240 -7.17 -21.53 -8.43
CA LEU A 240 -7.03 -23.00 -8.42
C LEU A 240 -7.83 -23.66 -9.56
N ALA A 241 -8.95 -23.07 -9.96
CA ALA A 241 -9.74 -23.49 -11.12
C ALA A 241 -9.17 -23.02 -12.48
N GLY A 242 -8.07 -22.25 -12.49
CA GLY A 242 -7.49 -21.69 -13.72
C GLY A 242 -8.36 -20.62 -14.39
N LYS A 243 -9.23 -19.95 -13.62
CA LYS A 243 -10.20 -18.95 -14.11
C LYS A 243 -9.82 -17.54 -13.65
N THR A 244 -10.21 -16.56 -14.45
CA THR A 244 -10.25 -15.15 -14.04
C THR A 244 -11.40 -14.91 -13.06
N ALA A 245 -11.18 -14.09 -12.04
CA ALA A 245 -12.22 -13.66 -11.12
C ALA A 245 -13.28 -12.81 -11.84
N ASP A 246 -14.57 -13.01 -11.50
CA ASP A 246 -15.68 -12.19 -12.00
C ASP A 246 -15.73 -10.86 -11.22
N PRO A 247 -15.59 -9.70 -11.89
CA PRO A 247 -15.67 -8.39 -11.25
C PRO A 247 -17.02 -8.12 -10.57
N ALA A 248 -18.14 -8.61 -11.13
CA ALA A 248 -19.46 -8.43 -10.56
C ALA A 248 -19.61 -9.17 -9.22
N GLU A 249 -19.10 -10.40 -9.14
CA GLU A 249 -19.10 -11.20 -7.91
C GLU A 249 -18.18 -10.60 -6.84
N LEU A 250 -17.03 -10.04 -7.22
CA LEU A 250 -16.16 -9.29 -6.30
C LEU A 250 -16.86 -8.06 -5.72
N VAL A 251 -17.63 -7.33 -6.53
CA VAL A 251 -18.46 -6.20 -6.05
C VAL A 251 -19.58 -6.70 -5.13
N ARG A 252 -20.23 -7.82 -5.44
CA ARG A 252 -21.27 -8.45 -4.59
C ARG A 252 -20.74 -8.77 -3.18
N LEU A 253 -19.58 -9.44 -3.09
CA LEU A 253 -18.95 -9.80 -1.81
C LEU A 253 -18.52 -8.58 -0.97
N ARG A 254 -18.06 -7.51 -1.64
CA ARG A 254 -17.77 -6.23 -0.97
C ARG A 254 -19.05 -5.56 -0.46
N GLN A 255 -20.11 -5.54 -1.27
CA GLN A 255 -21.39 -4.94 -0.88
C GLN A 255 -22.05 -5.71 0.28
N GLU A 256 -21.95 -7.04 0.31
CA GLU A 256 -22.37 -7.86 1.45
C GLU A 256 -21.67 -7.41 2.75
N THR A 257 -20.35 -7.20 2.69
CA THR A 257 -19.56 -6.71 3.84
C THR A 257 -19.95 -5.28 4.24
N ARG A 258 -20.23 -4.39 3.27
CA ARG A 258 -20.75 -3.03 3.55
C ARG A 258 -22.10 -3.08 4.25
N ASN A 259 -22.99 -3.96 3.81
CA ASN A 259 -24.30 -4.15 4.41
C ASN A 259 -24.18 -4.68 5.85
N GLU A 260 -23.32 -5.67 6.11
CA GLU A 260 -23.05 -6.16 7.48
C GLU A 260 -22.55 -5.03 8.39
N LEU A 261 -21.58 -4.22 7.93
CA LEU A 261 -21.08 -3.07 8.69
C LEU A 261 -22.18 -2.04 9.00
N ALA A 262 -23.11 -1.80 8.07
CA ALA A 262 -24.22 -0.86 8.24
C ALA A 262 -25.25 -1.28 9.31
N HIS A 263 -25.23 -2.53 9.79
CA HIS A 263 -26.04 -2.97 10.94
C HIS A 263 -25.38 -2.66 12.29
N VAL A 264 -24.07 -2.38 12.31
CA VAL A 264 -23.26 -2.17 13.52
C VAL A 264 -22.77 -0.72 13.64
N LEU A 265 -22.61 -0.03 12.51
CA LEU A 265 -22.14 1.35 12.43
C LEU A 265 -23.26 2.31 12.01
N THR A 266 -23.29 3.49 12.61
CA THR A 266 -24.14 4.61 12.15
C THR A 266 -23.65 5.16 10.80
N PRO A 267 -24.48 5.89 10.03
CA PRO A 267 -24.09 6.46 8.74
C PRO A 267 -22.73 7.20 8.69
N PRO A 268 -22.39 8.13 9.62
CA PRO A 268 -21.08 8.78 9.58
C PRO A 268 -19.92 7.84 9.96
N GLN A 269 -20.17 6.80 10.77
CA GLN A 269 -19.14 5.83 11.15
C GLN A 269 -18.83 4.85 10.01
N ILE A 270 -19.84 4.39 9.27
CA ILE A 270 -19.59 3.59 8.06
C ILE A 270 -18.95 4.45 6.96
N GLU A 271 -19.32 5.73 6.81
CA GLU A 271 -18.64 6.63 5.88
C GLU A 271 -17.14 6.73 6.19
N GLU A 272 -16.75 7.04 7.44
CA GLU A 272 -15.33 7.06 7.84
C GLU A 272 -14.63 5.70 7.64
N PHE A 273 -15.31 4.59 7.94
CA PHE A 273 -14.76 3.25 7.69
C PHE A 273 -14.50 3.01 6.20
N LEU A 274 -15.41 3.40 5.32
CA LEU A 274 -15.26 3.24 3.88
C LEU A 274 -14.20 4.19 3.30
N LEU A 275 -14.16 5.44 3.77
CA LEU A 275 -13.14 6.43 3.43
C LEU A 275 -11.71 5.94 3.73
N ARG A 276 -11.55 5.10 4.75
CA ARG A 276 -10.26 4.50 5.14
C ARG A 276 -10.00 3.15 4.46
N TYR A 277 -10.92 2.20 4.52
CA TYR A 277 -10.66 0.79 4.21
C TYR A 277 -11.38 0.25 2.96
N SER A 278 -12.22 1.02 2.28
CA SER A 278 -12.86 0.57 1.05
C SER A 278 -11.91 0.59 -0.14
N GLN A 279 -12.12 -0.33 -1.08
CA GLN A 279 -11.30 -0.40 -2.30
C GLN A 279 -11.57 0.78 -3.25
N THR A 280 -12.79 1.34 -3.26
CA THR A 280 -13.14 2.55 -4.04
C THR A 280 -12.41 3.78 -3.51
N ALA A 281 -12.39 3.98 -2.18
CA ALA A 281 -11.56 5.02 -1.57
C ALA A 281 -10.06 4.80 -1.87
N ASN A 282 -9.58 3.54 -1.87
CA ASN A 282 -8.20 3.24 -2.24
C ASN A 282 -7.88 3.54 -3.71
N ALA A 283 -8.82 3.28 -4.62
CA ALA A 283 -8.70 3.62 -6.04
C ALA A 283 -8.68 5.15 -6.23
N LEU A 284 -9.59 5.88 -5.57
CA LEU A 284 -9.64 7.35 -5.60
C LEU A 284 -8.33 7.96 -5.05
N ARG A 285 -7.82 7.46 -3.90
CA ARG A 285 -6.50 7.84 -3.38
C ARG A 285 -5.41 7.66 -4.44
N THR A 286 -5.35 6.48 -5.04
CA THR A 286 -4.34 6.14 -6.06
C THR A 286 -4.43 7.05 -7.29
N GLU A 287 -5.65 7.41 -7.71
CA GLU A 287 -5.88 8.38 -8.80
C GLU A 287 -5.35 9.77 -8.43
N LEU A 288 -5.73 10.30 -7.26
CA LEU A 288 -5.27 11.61 -6.80
C LEU A 288 -3.75 11.65 -6.53
N GLY A 289 -3.16 10.56 -6.04
CA GLY A 289 -1.71 10.44 -5.84
C GLY A 289 -0.91 10.47 -7.15
N GLN A 290 -1.49 10.03 -8.26
CA GLN A 290 -0.87 10.16 -9.58
C GLN A 290 -0.90 11.62 -10.09
N LEU A 291 -1.87 12.41 -9.65
CA LEU A 291 -1.96 13.85 -9.88
C LEU A 291 -0.99 14.58 -8.94
N LYS A 292 0.31 14.34 -9.13
CA LYS A 292 1.37 15.08 -8.46
C LYS A 292 1.05 16.58 -8.57
N TYR A 293 1.12 17.29 -7.44
CA TYR A 293 0.71 18.69 -7.22
C TYR A 293 -0.78 18.94 -6.87
N PHE A 294 -1.68 17.97 -7.04
CA PHE A 294 -3.07 18.06 -6.55
C PHE A 294 -3.13 17.77 -5.04
N ASP A 295 -2.89 18.79 -4.21
CA ASP A 295 -3.01 18.64 -2.75
C ASP A 295 -4.48 18.67 -2.30
N ALA A 296 -5.11 17.50 -2.32
CA ALA A 296 -6.48 17.31 -1.85
C ALA A 296 -6.56 17.32 -0.31
N SER A 297 -7.49 18.11 0.23
CA SER A 297 -7.88 18.08 1.64
C SER A 297 -8.68 16.82 1.99
N ALA A 298 -8.82 16.54 3.30
CA ALA A 298 -9.63 15.43 3.78
C ALA A 298 -11.13 15.61 3.46
N GLU A 299 -11.56 16.88 3.44
CA GLU A 299 -12.91 17.32 3.11
C GLU A 299 -13.20 17.15 1.61
N GLU A 300 -12.35 17.68 0.72
CA GLU A 300 -12.47 17.45 -0.74
C GLU A 300 -12.47 15.95 -1.04
N PHE A 301 -11.56 15.18 -0.46
CA PHE A 301 -11.53 13.72 -0.67
C PHE A 301 -12.84 13.05 -0.23
N ARG A 302 -13.40 13.47 0.91
CA ARG A 302 -14.68 12.93 1.42
C ARG A 302 -15.83 13.27 0.48
N GLU A 303 -15.86 14.48 -0.07
CA GLU A 303 -16.87 14.91 -1.03
C GLU A 303 -16.76 14.17 -2.37
N LEU A 304 -15.54 14.06 -2.91
CA LEU A 304 -15.23 13.24 -4.08
C LEU A 304 -15.69 11.78 -3.89
N PHE A 305 -15.30 11.14 -2.78
CA PHE A 305 -15.69 9.77 -2.47
C PHE A 305 -17.20 9.60 -2.39
N ARG A 306 -17.89 10.51 -1.69
CA ARG A 306 -19.36 10.50 -1.57
C ARG A 306 -20.05 10.67 -2.93
N ALA A 307 -19.46 11.46 -3.82
CA ALA A 307 -19.97 11.69 -5.17
C ALA A 307 -19.75 10.49 -6.12
N THR A 308 -18.62 9.78 -6.02
CA THR A 308 -18.27 8.71 -6.99
C THR A 308 -18.47 7.28 -6.51
N ASP A 309 -18.50 6.96 -5.21
CA ASP A 309 -18.41 5.57 -4.71
C ASP A 309 -19.46 4.61 -5.34
N ALA A 310 -20.72 5.04 -5.43
CA ALA A 310 -21.79 4.24 -6.04
C ALA A 310 -21.64 4.07 -7.57
N ILE A 311 -20.96 5.00 -8.24
CA ILE A 311 -20.64 4.95 -9.67
C ILE A 311 -19.43 4.03 -9.89
N ASP A 312 -18.40 4.19 -9.06
CA ASP A 312 -17.16 3.40 -9.09
C ASP A 312 -17.43 1.91 -8.84
N LEU A 313 -18.34 1.57 -7.91
CA LEU A 313 -18.81 0.19 -7.73
C LEU A 313 -19.44 -0.40 -9.00
N ARG A 314 -20.23 0.39 -9.74
CA ARG A 314 -20.89 -0.06 -10.98
C ARG A 314 -19.88 -0.24 -12.12
N LEU A 315 -18.96 0.71 -12.26
CA LEU A 315 -17.84 0.62 -13.21
C LEU A 315 -16.99 -0.64 -12.94
N GLN A 316 -16.71 -0.93 -11.66
CA GLN A 316 -16.00 -2.15 -11.28
C GLN A 316 -16.79 -3.43 -11.58
N ALA A 317 -18.11 -3.44 -11.36
CA ALA A 317 -18.94 -4.60 -11.64
C ALA A 317 -19.00 -4.95 -13.14
N LEU A 318 -18.97 -3.94 -14.02
CA LEU A 318 -18.84 -4.13 -15.48
C LEU A 318 -17.46 -4.67 -15.89
N GLY A 319 -16.41 -4.31 -15.14
CA GLY A 319 -15.03 -4.73 -15.39
C GLY A 319 -14.63 -4.57 -16.86
N ASN A 320 -14.18 -5.67 -17.47
CA ASN A 320 -13.72 -5.73 -18.86
C ASN A 320 -14.77 -6.31 -19.84
N ALA A 321 -16.07 -6.22 -19.53
CA ALA A 321 -17.13 -6.64 -20.44
C ALA A 321 -17.10 -5.83 -21.76
N ASN A 322 -17.11 -6.54 -22.88
CA ASN A 322 -16.83 -6.00 -24.23
C ASN A 322 -18.03 -6.08 -25.19
N ASP A 323 -19.21 -6.46 -24.72
CA ASP A 323 -20.43 -6.33 -25.51
C ASP A 323 -20.85 -4.85 -25.66
N PRO A 324 -21.57 -4.48 -26.74
CA PRO A 324 -21.92 -3.07 -26.99
C PRO A 324 -22.74 -2.41 -25.87
N GLN A 325 -23.57 -3.18 -25.16
CA GLN A 325 -24.37 -2.65 -24.06
C GLN A 325 -23.50 -2.30 -22.84
N SER A 326 -22.59 -3.18 -22.44
CA SER A 326 -21.61 -2.90 -21.39
C SER A 326 -20.64 -1.76 -21.77
N GLN A 327 -20.31 -1.62 -23.05
CA GLN A 327 -19.51 -0.49 -23.53
C GLN A 327 -20.27 0.84 -23.39
N GLN A 328 -21.52 0.93 -23.84
CA GLN A 328 -22.35 2.12 -23.67
C GLN A 328 -22.54 2.44 -22.18
N GLN A 329 -22.93 1.45 -21.38
CA GLN A 329 -23.15 1.65 -19.94
C GLN A 329 -21.88 2.12 -19.21
N ARG A 330 -20.70 1.66 -19.63
CA ARG A 330 -19.41 2.15 -19.11
C ARG A 330 -19.17 3.61 -19.48
N GLN A 331 -19.46 4.03 -20.72
CA GLN A 331 -19.36 5.43 -21.14
C GLN A 331 -20.34 6.32 -20.37
N ASP A 332 -21.59 5.91 -20.22
CA ASP A 332 -22.61 6.66 -19.47
C ASP A 332 -22.20 6.83 -17.99
N LEU A 333 -21.64 5.80 -17.37
CA LEU A 333 -21.13 5.84 -15.99
C LEU A 333 -19.85 6.70 -15.87
N MET A 334 -18.96 6.70 -16.86
CA MET A 334 -17.79 7.59 -16.90
C MET A 334 -18.22 9.06 -16.98
N GLN A 335 -19.16 9.40 -17.85
CA GLN A 335 -19.72 10.75 -17.93
C GLN A 335 -20.45 11.17 -16.64
N GLN A 336 -21.20 10.25 -16.00
CA GLN A 336 -21.80 10.50 -14.69
C GLN A 336 -20.73 10.76 -13.63
N ARG A 337 -19.62 10.01 -13.63
CA ARG A 337 -18.49 10.21 -12.72
C ARG A 337 -17.85 11.58 -12.91
N GLU A 338 -17.54 11.98 -14.15
CA GLU A 338 -16.92 13.28 -14.45
C GLU A 338 -17.81 14.45 -14.03
N ASN A 339 -19.11 14.38 -14.30
CA ASN A 339 -20.08 15.38 -13.82
C ASN A 339 -20.15 15.42 -12.28
N ALA A 340 -20.07 14.27 -11.60
CA ALA A 340 -20.06 14.20 -10.14
C ALA A 340 -18.77 14.78 -9.53
N LEU A 341 -17.60 14.51 -10.15
CA LEU A 341 -16.32 15.11 -9.77
C LEU A 341 -16.33 16.64 -9.94
N ARG A 342 -16.84 17.14 -11.07
CA ARG A 342 -16.97 18.58 -11.35
C ARG A 342 -17.91 19.28 -10.38
N GLN A 343 -19.02 18.66 -10.00
CA GLN A 343 -19.95 19.19 -9.00
C GLN A 343 -19.35 19.20 -7.59
N ALA A 344 -18.53 18.21 -7.23
CA ALA A 344 -17.89 18.12 -5.93
C ALA A 344 -16.71 19.11 -5.77
N LEU A 345 -15.87 19.28 -6.80
CA LEU A 345 -14.73 20.20 -6.76
C LEU A 345 -15.12 21.67 -7.04
N GLY A 346 -16.17 21.89 -7.84
CA GLY A 346 -16.44 23.18 -8.45
C GLY A 346 -15.55 23.45 -9.67
N GLU A 347 -15.90 24.46 -10.45
CA GLU A 347 -15.33 24.72 -11.79
C GLU A 347 -13.81 24.92 -11.78
N ASP A 348 -13.28 25.86 -11.00
CA ASP A 348 -11.86 26.23 -11.01
C ASP A 348 -10.96 25.07 -10.57
N ARG A 349 -11.38 24.36 -9.50
CA ARG A 349 -10.64 23.22 -8.93
C ARG A 349 -10.76 21.97 -9.79
N TYR A 350 -11.87 21.80 -10.50
CA TYR A 350 -12.01 20.76 -11.52
C TYR A 350 -11.10 21.03 -12.73
N ALA A 351 -10.93 22.29 -13.16
CA ALA A 351 -10.01 22.65 -14.24
C ALA A 351 -8.53 22.38 -13.88
N GLU A 352 -8.13 22.63 -12.63
CA GLU A 352 -6.82 22.23 -12.11
C GLU A 352 -6.65 20.70 -12.11
N TYR A 353 -7.65 19.98 -11.60
CA TYR A 353 -7.69 18.51 -11.58
C TYR A 353 -7.60 17.90 -12.99
N GLU A 354 -8.31 18.47 -13.97
CA GLU A 354 -8.26 18.05 -15.37
C GLU A 354 -6.88 18.33 -15.99
N SER A 355 -6.32 19.52 -15.76
CA SER A 355 -4.99 19.90 -16.24
C SER A 355 -3.90 18.96 -15.73
N LEU A 356 -3.94 18.59 -14.44
CA LEU A 356 -2.95 17.69 -13.82
C LEU A 356 -3.05 16.24 -14.29
N ARG A 357 -4.12 15.82 -14.99
CA ARG A 357 -4.17 14.51 -15.65
C ARG A 357 -3.16 14.42 -16.80
N ASP A 358 -2.90 15.52 -17.50
CA ASP A 358 -1.91 15.56 -18.57
C ASP A 358 -0.46 15.41 -18.01
N PRO A 359 0.34 14.44 -18.48
CA PRO A 359 1.76 14.36 -18.14
C PRO A 359 2.56 15.63 -18.50
N GLY A 360 2.29 16.23 -19.65
CA GLY A 360 2.98 17.44 -20.13
C GLY A 360 2.69 18.67 -19.28
N TYR A 361 1.48 18.80 -18.73
CA TYR A 361 1.16 19.86 -17.77
C TYR A 361 1.89 19.63 -16.43
N ARG A 362 1.97 18.38 -15.94
CA ARG A 362 2.75 18.05 -14.74
C ARG A 362 4.25 18.32 -14.91
N ASP A 363 4.81 18.10 -16.10
CA ASP A 363 6.20 18.48 -16.42
C ASP A 363 6.39 20.01 -16.40
N ALA A 364 5.45 20.76 -17.01
CA ALA A 364 5.46 22.22 -16.99
C ALA A 364 5.33 22.77 -15.56
N TYR A 365 4.46 22.19 -14.73
CA TYR A 365 4.30 22.54 -13.32
C TYR A 365 5.56 22.23 -12.50
N ALA A 366 6.25 21.11 -12.78
CA ALA A 366 7.53 20.79 -12.14
C ALA A 366 8.61 21.85 -12.45
N MET A 367 8.68 22.31 -13.71
CA MET A 367 9.59 23.38 -14.13
C MET A 367 9.24 24.72 -13.49
N ALA A 368 7.95 25.07 -13.48
CA ALA A 368 7.39 26.25 -12.82
C ALA A 368 7.74 26.28 -11.32
N GLN A 369 7.59 25.15 -10.63
CA GLN A 369 7.91 25.00 -9.21
C GLN A 369 9.42 25.12 -8.94
N GLN A 370 10.28 24.54 -9.78
CA GLN A 370 11.75 24.68 -9.66
C GLN A 370 12.21 26.14 -9.81
N ALA A 371 11.51 26.93 -10.61
CA ALA A 371 11.77 28.37 -10.78
C ALA A 371 11.11 29.25 -9.69
N GLY A 372 10.38 28.66 -8.73
CA GLY A 372 9.64 29.40 -7.70
C GLY A 372 8.42 30.16 -8.23
N ARG A 373 7.92 29.80 -9.42
CA ARG A 373 6.81 30.45 -10.13
C ARG A 373 5.75 29.42 -10.57
N PRO A 374 5.09 28.69 -9.64
CA PRO A 374 4.09 27.67 -9.99
C PRO A 374 2.91 28.24 -10.80
N ASP A 375 2.63 29.53 -10.66
CA ASP A 375 1.64 30.29 -11.45
C ASP A 375 1.96 30.32 -12.96
N ALA A 376 3.23 30.14 -13.35
CA ALA A 376 3.64 30.09 -14.76
C ALA A 376 3.36 28.74 -15.44
N ALA A 377 2.89 27.71 -14.71
CA ALA A 377 2.72 26.35 -15.24
C ALA A 377 1.85 26.28 -16.50
N GLY A 378 0.73 27.02 -16.54
CA GLY A 378 -0.15 27.10 -17.71
C GLY A 378 0.57 27.66 -18.94
N ALA A 379 1.23 28.81 -18.81
CA ALA A 379 1.98 29.43 -19.90
C ALA A 379 3.12 28.53 -20.40
N LEU A 380 3.85 27.84 -19.51
CA LEU A 380 4.90 26.90 -19.90
C LEU A 380 4.34 25.69 -20.67
N TYR A 381 3.17 25.19 -20.27
CA TYR A 381 2.47 24.11 -20.96
C TYR A 381 1.97 24.54 -22.35
N GLU A 382 1.40 25.74 -22.48
CA GLU A 382 0.99 26.33 -23.75
C GLU A 382 2.19 26.49 -24.70
N ILE A 383 3.26 27.15 -24.25
CA ILE A 383 4.50 27.34 -25.02
C ILE A 383 5.06 26.01 -25.54
N LYS A 384 5.08 24.97 -24.68
CA LYS A 384 5.52 23.62 -25.07
C LYS A 384 4.60 23.03 -26.14
N THR A 385 3.29 23.11 -25.92
CA THR A 385 2.26 22.52 -26.79
C THR A 385 2.28 23.16 -28.18
N GLU A 386 2.41 24.49 -28.27
CA GLU A 386 2.54 25.21 -29.53
C GLU A 386 3.84 24.84 -30.25
N SER A 387 4.98 24.83 -29.55
CA SER A 387 6.29 24.44 -30.11
C SER A 387 6.28 23.01 -30.69
N ASP A 388 5.68 22.06 -29.97
CA ASP A 388 5.55 20.66 -30.41
C ASP A 388 4.64 20.54 -31.65
N GLN A 389 3.56 21.33 -31.72
CA GLN A 389 2.69 21.41 -32.91
C GLN A 389 3.42 22.02 -34.12
N GLU A 390 4.24 23.04 -33.93
CA GLU A 390 5.04 23.65 -35.02
C GLU A 390 6.11 22.69 -35.53
N LEU A 391 6.83 22.00 -34.64
CA LEU A 391 7.77 20.95 -35.01
C LEU A 391 7.08 19.79 -35.76
N ALA A 392 5.84 19.44 -35.40
CA ALA A 392 5.04 18.46 -36.13
C ALA A 392 4.68 18.94 -37.55
N LYS A 393 4.23 20.20 -37.71
CA LYS A 393 3.95 20.82 -39.01
C LYS A 393 5.21 20.90 -39.90
N LEU A 394 6.34 21.27 -39.31
CA LEU A 394 7.65 21.32 -39.99
C LEU A 394 8.08 19.94 -40.49
N ARG A 395 7.95 18.90 -39.66
CA ARG A 395 8.27 17.50 -40.03
C ARG A 395 7.34 16.92 -41.09
N ALA A 396 6.07 17.34 -41.12
CA ALA A 396 5.12 16.94 -42.15
C ALA A 396 5.39 17.61 -43.52
N THR A 397 6.21 18.67 -43.57
CA THR A 397 6.49 19.42 -44.80
C THR A 397 7.60 18.75 -45.61
N THR A 398 7.22 18.06 -46.69
CA THR A 398 8.13 17.28 -47.56
C THR A 398 9.07 18.10 -48.44
N ASN A 399 8.93 19.43 -48.49
CA ASN A 399 9.68 20.30 -49.40
C ASN A 399 11.03 20.82 -48.84
N LEU A 400 11.45 20.36 -47.66
CA LEU A 400 12.67 20.81 -46.98
C LEU A 400 13.79 19.77 -47.08
N THR A 401 15.02 20.22 -47.32
CA THR A 401 16.20 19.37 -47.17
C THR A 401 16.48 19.08 -45.67
N PRO A 402 17.15 17.95 -45.33
CA PRO A 402 17.47 17.63 -43.93
C PRO A 402 18.24 18.74 -43.19
N ALA A 403 19.10 19.47 -43.89
CA ALA A 403 19.85 20.59 -43.33
C ALA A 403 18.96 21.81 -43.03
N GLN A 404 18.01 22.14 -43.91
CA GLN A 404 17.06 23.23 -43.69
C GLN A 404 16.10 22.88 -42.54
N LEU A 405 15.58 21.66 -42.49
CA LEU A 405 14.71 21.19 -41.41
C LEU A 405 15.42 21.28 -40.04
N ALA A 406 16.72 20.96 -39.97
CA ALA A 406 17.50 21.11 -38.75
C ALA A 406 17.69 22.58 -38.32
N VAL A 407 17.83 23.52 -39.27
CA VAL A 407 17.93 24.95 -38.98
C VAL A 407 16.62 25.53 -38.47
N GLU A 408 15.49 25.25 -39.12
CA GLU A 408 14.18 25.74 -38.68
C GLU A 408 13.76 25.12 -37.33
N ALA A 409 14.03 23.82 -37.11
CA ALA A 409 13.81 23.20 -35.80
C ALA A 409 14.64 23.87 -34.68
N LYS A 410 15.87 24.31 -34.97
CA LYS A 410 16.70 25.05 -34.01
C LYS A 410 16.25 26.49 -33.78
N ARG A 411 15.49 27.10 -34.70
CA ARG A 411 14.83 28.40 -34.45
C ARG A 411 13.65 28.24 -33.50
N ILE A 412 12.77 27.27 -33.75
CA ILE A 412 11.62 26.98 -32.87
C ILE A 412 12.12 26.67 -31.44
N GLU A 413 13.17 25.86 -31.30
CA GLU A 413 13.80 25.58 -29.99
C GLU A 413 14.34 26.84 -29.29
N LEU A 414 14.91 27.79 -30.05
CA LEU A 414 15.42 29.05 -29.51
C LEU A 414 14.29 30.01 -29.13
N GLU A 415 13.22 30.08 -29.92
CA GLU A 415 12.02 30.87 -29.63
C GLU A 415 11.27 30.31 -28.42
N GLN A 416 11.15 28.99 -28.30
CA GLN A 416 10.64 28.29 -27.13
C GLN A 416 11.44 28.66 -25.87
N LEU A 417 12.78 28.61 -25.92
CA LEU A 417 13.63 29.00 -24.80
C LEU A 417 13.47 30.48 -24.41
N LYS A 418 13.33 31.38 -25.40
CA LYS A 418 13.04 32.81 -25.14
C LYS A 418 11.67 32.98 -24.46
N ALA A 419 10.63 32.32 -24.95
CA ALA A 419 9.29 32.37 -24.37
C ALA A 419 9.23 31.80 -22.95
N VAL A 420 9.89 30.66 -22.70
CA VAL A 420 10.01 30.05 -21.37
C VAL A 420 10.74 30.97 -20.38
N ALA A 421 11.86 31.57 -20.79
CA ALA A 421 12.58 32.52 -19.94
C ALA A 421 11.70 33.74 -19.58
N GLN A 422 10.95 34.27 -20.56
CA GLN A 422 10.00 35.36 -20.34
C GLN A 422 8.85 34.96 -19.39
N ALA A 423 8.26 33.78 -19.55
CA ALA A 423 7.20 33.26 -18.68
C ALA A 423 7.68 33.07 -17.23
N LEU A 424 8.94 32.65 -17.04
CA LEU A 424 9.59 32.53 -15.73
C LEU A 424 10.08 33.87 -15.14
N GLY A 425 9.99 34.97 -15.90
CA GLY A 425 10.52 36.28 -15.48
C GLY A 425 12.05 36.35 -15.43
N GLN A 426 12.74 35.44 -16.13
CA GLN A 426 14.20 35.43 -16.24
C GLN A 426 14.66 36.45 -17.28
N ALA A 427 15.78 37.12 -17.01
CA ALA A 427 16.40 37.99 -18.00
C ALA A 427 16.85 37.15 -19.21
N LEU A 428 16.34 37.48 -20.40
CA LEU A 428 16.87 36.95 -21.64
C LEU A 428 18.36 37.28 -21.72
N PRO A 429 19.25 36.33 -22.05
CA PRO A 429 20.62 36.66 -22.39
C PRO A 429 20.60 37.71 -23.50
N GLU A 430 21.26 38.84 -23.32
CA GLU A 430 21.46 39.78 -24.42
C GLU A 430 22.08 39.01 -25.59
N GLU A 431 21.51 39.18 -26.78
CA GLU A 431 21.99 38.54 -27.99
C GLU A 431 23.35 39.14 -28.35
N SER A 432 24.39 38.58 -27.72
CA SER A 432 25.76 39.11 -27.71
C SER A 432 26.19 39.42 -29.13
N ALA A 433 26.29 40.71 -29.43
CA ALA A 433 26.68 41.23 -30.73
C ALA A 433 28.04 40.62 -31.12
N ALA A 434 27.98 39.58 -31.96
CA ALA A 434 29.06 38.64 -32.21
C ALA A 434 29.71 38.08 -30.93
N ALA A 435 29.09 37.03 -30.36
CA ALA A 435 29.87 35.93 -29.80
C ALA A 435 30.87 35.49 -30.88
N LYS A 436 32.14 35.93 -30.76
CA LYS A 436 33.17 35.68 -31.78
C LYS A 436 33.26 34.18 -32.00
N LYS A 437 32.88 33.76 -33.21
CA LYS A 437 33.13 32.41 -33.76
C LYS A 437 34.52 31.98 -33.28
N PRO A 438 34.67 30.81 -32.62
CA PRO A 438 35.95 30.42 -32.03
C PRO A 438 37.02 30.55 -33.10
N GLU A 439 37.98 31.46 -32.87
CA GLU A 439 39.02 31.71 -33.87
C GLU A 439 39.74 30.40 -34.10
N GLN A 440 39.70 29.92 -35.34
CA GLN A 440 40.55 28.81 -35.77
C GLN A 440 41.98 29.16 -35.35
N PRO A 441 42.74 28.23 -34.76
CA PRO A 441 44.05 28.53 -34.20
C PRO A 441 44.91 29.21 -35.26
N ARG A 442 45.22 30.48 -35.04
CA ARG A 442 45.98 31.30 -35.99
C ARG A 442 47.35 30.65 -36.15
N THR A 443 47.61 30.07 -37.31
CA THR A 443 48.93 29.53 -37.65
C THR A 443 49.96 30.66 -37.54
N PRO A 444 51.05 30.49 -36.77
CA PRO A 444 52.02 31.57 -36.60
C PRO A 444 52.63 31.90 -37.97
N SER A 445 52.64 33.19 -38.30
CA SER A 445 53.08 33.69 -39.60
C SER A 445 54.30 34.59 -39.46
N VAL A 446 55.23 34.46 -40.41
CA VAL A 446 56.53 35.14 -40.42
C VAL A 446 56.63 36.03 -41.65
N VAL A 447 57.13 37.25 -41.46
CA VAL A 447 57.47 38.18 -42.54
C VAL A 447 58.91 37.90 -43.00
N LEU A 448 59.09 37.64 -44.28
CA LEU A 448 60.37 37.32 -44.90
C LEU A 448 61.13 38.57 -45.33
N ASN A 449 62.46 38.56 -45.19
CA ASN A 449 63.34 39.67 -45.52
C ASN A 449 63.83 39.65 -46.99
N GLY A 450 63.47 38.62 -47.76
CA GLY A 450 63.75 38.52 -49.20
C GLY A 450 65.03 37.78 -49.58
N ASN A 451 65.95 37.56 -48.63
CA ASN A 451 67.20 36.82 -48.83
C ASN A 451 67.19 35.42 -48.16
N GLU A 452 66.07 34.99 -47.59
CA GLU A 452 65.93 33.63 -47.07
C GLU A 452 65.61 32.62 -48.20
N SER A 453 66.01 31.36 -48.04
CA SER A 453 65.65 30.26 -48.96
C SER A 453 64.79 29.21 -48.24
N LEU A 454 64.04 28.39 -48.99
CA LEU A 454 63.18 27.34 -48.41
C LEU A 454 63.96 26.43 -47.43
N GLY A 455 65.17 26.01 -47.81
CA GLY A 455 66.02 25.15 -46.98
C GLY A 455 66.57 25.85 -45.72
N PHE A 456 66.76 27.17 -45.76
CA PHE A 456 67.12 27.96 -44.59
C PHE A 456 65.93 28.12 -43.63
N LEU A 457 64.75 28.49 -44.16
CA LEU A 457 63.52 28.66 -43.38
C LEU A 457 63.06 27.36 -42.72
N ALA A 458 63.10 26.24 -43.46
CA ALA A 458 62.81 24.91 -42.95
C ALA A 458 63.70 24.55 -41.75
N ARG A 459 65.01 24.81 -41.84
CA ARG A 459 65.96 24.58 -40.73
C ARG A 459 65.77 25.55 -39.56
N LEU A 460 65.54 26.83 -39.85
CA LEU A 460 65.37 27.88 -38.84
C LEU A 460 64.14 27.62 -37.95
N TYR A 461 63.06 27.12 -38.53
CA TYR A 461 61.81 26.82 -37.82
C TYR A 461 61.60 25.33 -37.51
N GLY A 462 62.57 24.47 -37.82
CA GLY A 462 62.53 23.03 -37.48
C GLY A 462 61.43 22.23 -38.21
N VAL A 463 61.00 22.67 -39.39
CA VAL A 463 59.91 22.06 -40.18
C VAL A 463 60.42 21.43 -41.47
N GLY A 464 59.69 20.46 -42.02
CA GLY A 464 60.00 19.88 -43.32
C GLY A 464 59.88 20.91 -44.46
N PRO A 465 60.80 20.93 -45.45
CA PRO A 465 60.69 21.84 -46.60
C PRO A 465 59.37 21.69 -47.37
N GLU A 466 58.92 20.45 -47.57
CA GLU A 466 57.65 20.15 -48.24
C GLU A 466 56.43 20.45 -47.34
N GLU A 467 56.54 20.35 -46.02
CA GLU A 467 55.48 20.75 -45.08
C GLU A 467 55.28 22.27 -45.10
N LEU A 468 56.38 23.02 -45.10
CA LEU A 468 56.36 24.48 -45.20
C LEU A 468 55.82 24.96 -46.56
N LYS A 469 56.08 24.20 -47.62
CA LYS A 469 55.52 24.45 -48.96
C LYS A 469 54.04 24.07 -49.05
N ALA A 470 53.62 22.96 -48.44
CA ALA A 470 52.23 22.54 -48.35
C ALA A 470 51.37 23.52 -47.52
N ALA A 471 51.95 24.13 -46.47
CA ALA A 471 51.31 25.21 -45.72
C ALA A 471 51.21 26.55 -46.50
N ASN A 472 51.99 26.70 -47.58
CA ASN A 472 52.07 27.93 -48.37
C ASN A 472 52.02 27.65 -49.89
N PRO A 473 50.96 27.02 -50.41
CA PRO A 473 50.90 26.57 -51.81
C PRO A 473 50.96 27.73 -52.83
N ASN A 474 50.66 28.96 -52.38
CA ASN A 474 50.67 30.18 -53.19
C ASN A 474 52.01 30.93 -53.14
N VAL A 475 53.03 30.41 -52.43
CA VAL A 475 54.34 31.06 -52.27
C VAL A 475 55.39 30.34 -53.11
N ASN A 476 56.00 31.07 -54.05
CA ASN A 476 57.18 30.59 -54.76
C ASN A 476 58.44 30.92 -53.97
N PHE A 477 58.99 29.92 -53.28
CA PHE A 477 60.17 30.07 -52.41
C PHE A 477 61.50 30.30 -53.17
N ASP A 478 61.52 30.15 -54.49
CA ASP A 478 62.69 30.52 -55.33
C ASP A 478 62.69 32.01 -55.69
N LYS A 479 61.61 32.74 -55.39
CA LYS A 479 61.41 34.17 -55.72
C LYS A 479 60.72 34.93 -54.57
N ILE A 480 61.25 34.76 -53.36
CA ILE A 480 60.77 35.43 -52.15
C ILE A 480 61.00 36.95 -52.27
N ARG A 481 60.00 37.74 -51.89
CA ARG A 481 60.10 39.21 -51.83
C ARG A 481 60.25 39.67 -50.37
N PRO A 482 61.01 40.74 -50.09
CA PRO A 482 60.97 41.41 -48.79
C PRO A 482 59.54 41.80 -48.43
N GLY A 483 59.12 41.54 -47.18
CA GLY A 483 57.76 41.79 -46.70
C GLY A 483 56.75 40.68 -46.99
N GLN A 484 57.14 39.59 -47.66
CA GLN A 484 56.24 38.47 -47.96
C GLN A 484 55.96 37.62 -46.72
N VAL A 485 54.69 37.27 -46.48
CA VAL A 485 54.28 36.51 -45.29
C VAL A 485 54.11 35.03 -45.62
N ILE A 486 54.65 34.15 -44.76
CA ILE A 486 54.43 32.69 -44.79
C ILE A 486 53.78 32.20 -43.50
N GLN A 487 52.98 31.14 -43.58
CA GLN A 487 52.40 30.43 -42.43
C GLN A 487 53.29 29.23 -42.05
N LEU A 488 53.49 28.98 -40.76
CA LEU A 488 54.19 27.79 -40.27
C LEU A 488 53.19 26.65 -39.99
N PRO A 489 53.49 25.39 -40.39
CA PRO A 489 52.55 24.27 -40.27
C PRO A 489 52.24 23.82 -38.83
N TYR A 490 53.04 24.23 -37.83
CA TYR A 490 52.86 23.86 -36.43
C TYR A 490 53.02 25.06 -35.49
N GLY A 491 52.21 25.13 -34.45
CA GLY A 491 52.34 26.11 -33.37
C GLY A 491 53.33 25.63 -32.30
N MET A 492 54.59 26.04 -32.39
CA MET A 492 55.60 25.76 -31.35
C MET A 492 55.65 26.86 -30.29
N LEU A 493 55.87 26.46 -29.03
CA LEU A 493 56.35 27.37 -27.99
C LEU A 493 57.70 27.97 -28.40
N PRO A 494 58.03 29.20 -27.96
CA PRO A 494 59.28 29.85 -28.33
C PRO A 494 60.50 29.09 -27.75
N PRO A 495 61.61 28.97 -28.48
CA PRO A 495 62.86 28.44 -27.94
C PRO A 495 63.45 29.38 -26.88
N PRO A 496 64.22 28.85 -25.90
CA PRO A 496 64.84 29.69 -24.86
C PRO A 496 65.89 30.65 -25.47
N PRO A 497 66.09 31.83 -24.88
CA PRO A 497 67.03 32.83 -25.39
C PRO A 497 68.49 32.34 -25.31
N PRO A 498 69.37 32.80 -26.20
CA PRO A 498 70.77 32.37 -26.23
C PRO A 498 71.53 32.83 -24.98
N ILE A 499 72.30 31.90 -24.40
CA ILE A 499 73.21 32.21 -23.29
C ILE A 499 74.31 33.15 -23.80
N THR A 500 74.29 34.39 -23.33
CA THR A 500 75.37 35.35 -23.58
C THR A 500 76.49 35.13 -22.56
N VAL A 501 77.53 34.40 -22.97
CA VAL A 501 78.83 34.45 -22.29
C VAL A 501 79.41 35.84 -22.55
N ARG A 502 79.51 36.68 -21.52
CA ARG A 502 80.29 37.91 -21.58
C ARG A 502 81.79 37.59 -21.59
N PRO A 503 82.63 38.42 -22.25
CA PRO A 503 84.08 38.29 -22.18
C PRO A 503 84.61 38.53 -20.75
#